data_AF-A0A8T8D9I5-F1
#
_entry.id   AF-A0A8T8D9I5-F1
#
_cell.length_a   1.000
_cell.length_b   1.000
_cell.length_c   1.000
_cell.angle_alpha   90.00
_cell.angle_beta   90.00
_cell.angle_gamma   90.00
#
_symmetry.space_group_name_H-M   'P 1'
#
loop_
_entity.id
_entity.type
_entity.pdbx_description
1 polymer ?
#
loop_
_entity_poly.entity_id
_entity_poly.type
_entity_poly.pdbx_seq_one_letter_code
_entity_poly.pdbx_strand_id
1 'polypeptide(L)'
;MTAVLVALAAGMAAGLSGLGNRIPAAWWNAASRWTLRMLLFLMGLRLGLDPQVGSGLARLGGRAATFAVATAGGALLAGLLGWALGAAFRARTASRRSGRAGAEPGEVRSRTRPRPFERSGKAAGPHLIPPDRAAQGSLAPEGKTARQDPIRRDPGAAGQAAAAADPGRPGEALRLSAAAVLAVVGGWLAGGGFVHWAGGLVDGGAGAAMAEGTAAMAGGKAAMAGETAAMAAGAAASPQLVATAGRLATAGSGYALILLMVLYGCEFGRQWPATRESLRAVRGKALLLPLLGGMGSLAGGWLAGRLTGEPPALALAVAAAFGWYSMAGVLVAQLWGPAAGALAFLANVLRELLTVVAVPFLARLAGRRSWLAVLPGGATTMDTTLPIIAAAARDAGTTALAFVHGLILTLLAPALISWLAGF
;
A
#
# COMPACT_ATOMS: atom_id res chain seq x y z
N MET A 1 -5.29 10.54 -17.17
CA MET A 1 -4.97 9.09 -17.23
C MET A 1 -3.61 8.83 -17.88
N THR A 2 -3.45 9.11 -19.18
CA THR A 2 -2.21 8.82 -19.94
C THR A 2 -0.97 9.48 -19.37
N ALA A 3 -1.03 10.75 -18.96
CA ALA A 3 0.15 11.46 -18.46
C ALA A 3 0.78 10.82 -17.20
N VAL A 4 -0.02 10.34 -16.25
CA VAL A 4 0.47 9.72 -15.00
C VAL A 4 1.16 8.39 -15.28
N LEU A 5 0.54 7.54 -16.10
CA LEU A 5 1.08 6.22 -16.47
C LEU A 5 2.33 6.36 -17.36
N VAL A 6 2.28 7.28 -18.33
CA VAL A 6 3.43 7.58 -19.20
C VAL A 6 4.59 8.14 -18.37
N ALA A 7 4.33 9.03 -17.42
CA ALA A 7 5.37 9.58 -16.53
C ALA A 7 6.02 8.48 -15.67
N LEU A 8 5.22 7.58 -15.09
CA LEU A 8 5.74 6.45 -14.33
C LEU A 8 6.60 5.52 -15.20
N ALA A 9 6.12 5.17 -16.40
CA ALA A 9 6.84 4.30 -17.33
C ALA A 9 8.14 4.96 -17.85
N ALA A 10 8.09 6.25 -18.17
CA ALA A 10 9.26 7.02 -18.60
C ALA A 10 10.31 7.12 -17.49
N GLY A 11 9.88 7.38 -16.25
CA GLY A 11 10.75 7.34 -15.08
C GLY A 11 11.40 5.97 -14.92
N MET A 12 10.61 4.90 -15.00
CA MET A 12 11.12 3.52 -14.89
C MET A 12 12.17 3.21 -15.96
N ALA A 13 11.93 3.59 -17.21
CA ALA A 13 12.89 3.43 -18.29
C ALA A 13 14.20 4.21 -18.04
N ALA A 14 14.10 5.44 -17.51
CA ALA A 14 15.26 6.25 -17.14
C ALA A 14 16.03 5.68 -15.94
N GLY A 15 15.35 5.05 -14.98
CA GLY A 15 15.98 4.33 -13.88
C GLY A 15 16.74 3.08 -14.36
N LEU A 16 16.12 2.32 -15.28
CA LEU A 16 16.69 1.09 -15.85
C LEU A 16 17.91 1.34 -16.75
N SER A 17 17.97 2.49 -17.42
CA SER A 17 19.11 2.86 -18.27
C SER A 17 20.37 3.25 -17.48
N GLY A 18 20.28 3.30 -16.14
CA GLY A 18 21.37 3.71 -15.27
C GLY A 18 21.62 5.22 -15.27
N LEU A 19 20.82 6.00 -16.00
CA LEU A 19 20.91 7.47 -16.03
C LEU A 19 20.76 8.06 -14.62
N GLY A 20 19.86 7.48 -13.82
CA GLY A 20 19.63 7.91 -12.45
C GLY A 20 20.77 7.59 -11.46
N ASN A 21 21.70 6.69 -11.82
CA ASN A 21 22.86 6.35 -10.99
C ASN A 21 23.91 7.46 -10.97
N ARG A 22 23.85 8.41 -11.91
CA ARG A 22 24.74 9.57 -11.96
C ARG A 22 24.37 10.66 -10.94
N ILE A 23 23.16 10.60 -10.39
CA ILE A 23 22.64 11.59 -9.45
C ILE A 23 22.75 11.04 -8.02
N PRO A 24 23.29 11.83 -7.05
CA PRO A 24 23.41 11.39 -5.66
C PRO A 24 22.07 10.99 -5.04
N ALA A 25 22.04 9.93 -4.22
CA ALA A 25 20.84 9.48 -3.51
C ALA A 25 20.21 10.57 -2.63
N ALA A 26 21.03 11.44 -2.03
CA ALA A 26 20.56 12.58 -1.25
C ALA A 26 19.68 13.55 -2.08
N TRP A 27 20.03 13.74 -3.36
CA TRP A 27 19.25 14.57 -4.26
C TRP A 27 17.89 13.94 -4.57
N TRP A 28 17.85 12.63 -4.88
CA TRP A 28 16.60 11.90 -5.11
C TRP A 28 15.65 11.98 -3.92
N ASN A 29 16.20 11.79 -2.71
CA ASN A 29 15.45 11.88 -1.47
C ASN A 29 14.94 13.30 -1.22
N ALA A 30 15.76 14.32 -1.49
CA ALA A 30 15.35 15.71 -1.37
C ALA A 30 14.25 16.06 -2.39
N ALA A 31 14.46 15.75 -3.67
CA ALA A 31 13.53 16.02 -4.75
C ALA A 31 12.15 15.37 -4.49
N SER A 32 12.13 14.11 -4.09
CA SER A 32 10.89 13.38 -3.81
C SER A 32 10.15 13.96 -2.60
N ARG A 33 10.87 14.29 -1.51
CA ARG A 33 10.26 14.90 -0.32
C ARG A 33 9.70 16.30 -0.57
N TRP A 34 10.42 17.13 -1.32
CA TRP A 34 9.95 18.47 -1.68
C TRP A 34 8.76 18.40 -2.62
N THR A 35 8.82 17.54 -3.65
CA THR A 35 7.71 17.33 -4.58
C THR A 35 6.47 16.84 -3.84
N LEU A 36 6.62 15.89 -2.91
CA LEU A 36 5.53 15.39 -2.09
C LEU A 36 4.90 16.49 -1.22
N ARG A 37 5.72 17.28 -0.50
CA ARG A 37 5.22 18.39 0.32
C ARG A 37 4.50 19.43 -0.52
N MET A 38 5.04 19.78 -1.68
CA MET A 38 4.41 20.70 -2.62
C MET A 38 3.08 20.15 -3.16
N LEU A 39 3.05 18.88 -3.56
CA LEU A 39 1.84 18.20 -4.02
C LEU A 39 0.73 18.25 -2.97
N LEU A 40 1.06 17.89 -1.73
CA LEU A 40 0.12 17.84 -0.61
C LEU A 40 -0.32 19.24 -0.18
N PHE A 41 0.59 20.21 -0.17
CA PHE A 41 0.25 21.60 0.08
C PHE A 41 -0.72 22.14 -0.98
N LEU A 42 -0.44 21.92 -2.27
CA LEU A 42 -1.32 22.36 -3.36
C LEU A 42 -2.66 21.63 -3.34
N MET A 43 -2.70 20.36 -2.94
CA MET A 43 -3.95 19.66 -2.70
C MET A 43 -4.73 20.31 -1.55
N GLY A 44 -4.09 20.59 -0.42
CA GLY A 44 -4.68 21.33 0.68
C GLY A 44 -5.24 22.69 0.23
N LEU A 45 -4.46 23.44 -0.54
CA LEU A 45 -4.85 24.73 -1.11
C LEU A 45 -6.14 24.61 -1.91
N ARG A 46 -6.24 23.60 -2.79
CA ARG A 46 -7.48 23.32 -3.56
C ARG A 46 -8.67 23.05 -2.64
N LEU A 47 -8.48 22.32 -1.55
CA LEU A 47 -9.54 22.05 -0.58
C LEU A 47 -9.96 23.32 0.18
N GLY A 48 -9.01 24.20 0.50
CA GLY A 48 -9.30 25.46 1.20
C GLY A 48 -10.02 26.49 0.32
N LEU A 49 -9.77 26.43 -0.99
CA LEU A 49 -10.46 27.26 -1.99
C LEU A 49 -11.89 26.77 -2.28
N ASP A 50 -12.26 25.56 -1.82
CA ASP A 50 -13.58 24.97 -2.05
C ASP A 50 -14.46 25.06 -0.77
N PRO A 51 -15.50 25.92 -0.78
CA PRO A 51 -16.36 26.11 0.39
C PRO A 51 -17.21 24.87 0.75
N GLN A 52 -17.41 23.94 -0.19
CA GLN A 52 -18.15 22.69 0.08
C GLN A 52 -17.37 21.74 0.97
N VAL A 53 -16.03 21.80 0.96
CA VAL A 53 -15.18 20.92 1.77
C VAL A 53 -15.15 21.37 3.23
N GLY A 54 -15.07 22.69 3.49
CA GLY A 54 -14.99 23.24 4.84
C GLY A 54 -16.21 22.95 5.71
N SER A 55 -17.42 23.10 5.16
CA SER A 55 -18.68 22.85 5.86
C SER A 55 -19.01 21.36 6.08
N GLY A 56 -18.31 20.47 5.37
CA GLY A 56 -18.53 19.03 5.37
C GLY A 56 -17.50 18.21 6.14
N LEU A 57 -16.52 18.84 6.80
CA LEU A 57 -15.30 18.16 7.28
C LEU A 57 -15.58 16.99 8.23
N ALA A 58 -16.51 17.14 9.17
CA ALA A 58 -16.87 16.07 10.10
C ALA A 58 -17.52 14.86 9.38
N ARG A 59 -18.42 15.12 8.42
CA ARG A 59 -19.04 14.07 7.60
C ARG A 59 -17.99 13.37 6.73
N LEU A 60 -17.09 14.15 6.13
CA LEU A 60 -16.00 13.63 5.31
C LEU A 60 -15.03 12.76 6.12
N GLY A 61 -14.71 13.16 7.35
CA GLY A 61 -13.92 12.37 8.28
C GLY A 61 -14.57 11.04 8.64
N GLY A 62 -15.86 11.05 8.96
CA GLY A 62 -16.63 9.82 9.24
C GLY A 62 -16.65 8.86 8.04
N ARG A 63 -16.89 9.38 6.83
CA ARG A 63 -16.83 8.58 5.59
C ARG A 63 -15.45 7.99 5.37
N ALA A 64 -14.40 8.80 5.48
CA ALA A 64 -13.01 8.37 5.30
C ALA A 64 -12.62 7.27 6.30
N ALA A 65 -13.02 7.37 7.56
CA ALA A 65 -12.80 6.33 8.57
C ALA A 65 -13.50 5.01 8.20
N THR A 66 -14.73 5.07 7.70
CA THR A 66 -15.45 3.89 7.20
C THR A 66 -14.70 3.22 6.06
N PHE A 67 -14.21 3.99 5.08
CA PHE A 67 -13.37 3.47 4.00
C PHE A 67 -12.07 2.85 4.52
N ALA A 68 -11.38 3.51 5.45
CA ALA A 68 -10.13 3.02 6.02
C ALA A 68 -10.30 1.65 6.70
N VAL A 69 -11.30 1.53 7.57
CA VAL A 69 -11.61 0.28 8.28
C VAL A 69 -12.07 -0.81 7.33
N ALA A 70 -13.00 -0.49 6.41
CA ALA A 70 -13.55 -1.49 5.50
C ALA A 70 -12.51 -2.01 4.51
N THR A 71 -11.63 -1.15 3.98
CA THR A 71 -10.60 -1.57 3.02
C THR A 71 -9.46 -2.36 3.69
N ALA A 72 -9.00 -1.95 4.88
CA ALA A 72 -8.02 -2.71 5.65
C ALA A 72 -8.58 -4.06 6.14
N GLY A 73 -9.80 -4.04 6.69
CA GLY A 73 -10.51 -5.22 7.15
C GLY A 73 -10.84 -6.18 6.01
N GLY A 74 -11.28 -5.64 4.87
CA GLY A 74 -11.56 -6.42 3.66
C GLY A 74 -10.32 -7.15 3.14
N ALA A 75 -9.15 -6.48 3.12
CA ALA A 75 -7.89 -7.12 2.77
C ALA A 75 -7.52 -8.28 3.72
N LEU A 76 -7.68 -8.08 5.03
CA LEU A 76 -7.45 -9.11 6.04
C LEU A 76 -8.40 -10.29 5.90
N LEU A 77 -9.70 -10.03 5.76
CA LEU A 77 -10.73 -11.05 5.60
C LEU A 77 -10.50 -11.89 4.34
N ALA A 78 -10.16 -11.25 3.21
CA ALA A 78 -9.83 -11.95 1.98
C ALA A 78 -8.62 -12.88 2.15
N GLY A 79 -7.60 -12.45 2.89
CA GLY A 79 -6.46 -13.30 3.24
C GLY A 79 -6.82 -14.49 4.12
N LEU A 80 -7.64 -14.27 5.15
CA LEU A 80 -8.12 -15.33 6.05
C LEU A 80 -8.97 -16.36 5.30
N LEU A 81 -9.89 -15.91 4.45
CA LEU A 81 -10.72 -16.76 3.60
C LEU A 81 -9.88 -17.55 2.60
N GLY A 82 -8.95 -16.89 1.91
CA GLY A 82 -8.02 -17.53 0.97
C GLY A 82 -7.18 -18.62 1.66
N TRP A 83 -6.72 -18.36 2.89
CA TRP A 83 -6.01 -19.36 3.69
C TRP A 83 -6.89 -20.55 4.07
N ALA A 84 -8.10 -20.31 4.56
CA ALA A 84 -9.05 -21.36 4.96
C ALA A 84 -9.42 -22.26 3.78
N LEU A 85 -9.72 -21.67 2.62
CA LEU A 85 -10.00 -22.40 1.38
C LEU A 85 -8.79 -23.24 0.94
N GLY A 86 -7.59 -22.67 0.99
CA GLY A 86 -6.36 -23.40 0.66
C GLY A 86 -6.08 -24.56 1.62
N ALA A 87 -6.40 -24.43 2.91
CA ALA A 87 -6.27 -25.51 3.89
C ALA A 87 -7.27 -26.64 3.61
N ALA A 88 -8.53 -26.31 3.34
CA ALA A 88 -9.57 -27.28 2.98
C ALA A 88 -9.21 -28.05 1.70
N PHE A 89 -8.66 -27.38 0.69
CA PHE A 89 -8.22 -28.02 -0.54
C PHE A 89 -7.06 -29.00 -0.32
N ARG A 90 -6.06 -28.63 0.50
CA ARG A 90 -4.96 -29.52 0.88
C ARG A 90 -5.44 -30.76 1.64
N ALA A 91 -6.42 -30.60 2.54
CA ALA A 91 -7.02 -31.73 3.24
C ALA A 91 -7.75 -32.70 2.28
N ARG A 92 -8.54 -32.17 1.33
CA ARG A 92 -9.26 -32.99 0.32
C ARG A 92 -8.34 -33.71 -0.67
N THR A 93 -7.21 -33.10 -1.01
CA THR A 93 -6.23 -33.73 -1.92
C THR A 93 -5.39 -34.78 -1.21
N ALA A 94 -5.06 -34.58 0.07
CA ALA A 94 -4.42 -35.58 0.90
C ALA A 94 -5.29 -36.84 1.06
N SER A 95 -6.60 -36.69 1.31
CA SER A 95 -7.53 -37.82 1.44
C SER A 95 -7.74 -38.59 0.13
N ARG A 96 -7.76 -37.91 -1.03
CA ARG A 96 -7.80 -38.58 -2.34
C ARG A 96 -6.52 -39.37 -2.64
N ARG A 97 -5.35 -38.91 -2.16
CA ARG A 97 -4.07 -39.59 -2.38
C ARG A 97 -3.92 -40.82 -1.49
N SER A 98 -4.42 -40.78 -0.26
CA SER A 98 -4.47 -41.97 0.63
C SER A 98 -5.52 -42.99 0.17
N GLY A 99 -6.68 -42.56 -0.33
CA GLY A 99 -7.70 -43.46 -0.88
C GLY A 99 -7.27 -44.20 -2.16
N ARG A 100 -6.35 -43.62 -2.94
CA ARG A 100 -5.77 -44.26 -4.14
C ARG A 100 -4.59 -45.19 -3.82
N ALA A 101 -3.90 -44.96 -2.70
CA ALA A 101 -2.86 -45.86 -2.19
C ALA A 101 -3.43 -47.08 -1.44
N GLY A 102 -4.69 -47.03 -0.98
CA GLY A 102 -5.41 -48.17 -0.40
C GLY A 102 -6.15 -49.05 -1.41
N ALA A 103 -6.04 -48.74 -2.71
CA ALA A 103 -6.64 -49.51 -3.80
C ALA A 103 -5.53 -50.16 -4.65
N GLU A 104 -4.76 -51.06 -4.05
CA GLU A 104 -3.93 -52.03 -4.79
C GLU A 104 -4.87 -53.04 -5.50
N PRO A 105 -4.70 -53.31 -6.80
CA PRO A 105 -5.47 -54.33 -7.49
C PRO A 105 -4.86 -55.72 -7.24
N GLY A 106 -5.65 -56.59 -6.61
CA GLY A 106 -5.62 -58.04 -6.84
C GLY A 106 -4.39 -58.77 -6.30
N GLU A 107 -4.54 -59.29 -5.09
CA GLU A 107 -3.77 -60.42 -4.57
C GLU A 107 -3.84 -61.60 -5.58
N VAL A 108 -2.78 -61.78 -6.38
CA VAL A 108 -2.59 -62.99 -7.20
C VAL A 108 -2.27 -64.12 -6.24
N ARG A 109 -3.33 -64.78 -5.77
CA ARG A 109 -3.30 -66.01 -5.00
C ARG A 109 -2.64 -67.11 -5.84
N SER A 110 -1.33 -67.30 -5.69
CA SER A 110 -0.60 -68.38 -6.32
C SER A 110 -1.07 -69.72 -5.73
N ARG A 111 -1.95 -70.39 -6.48
CA ARG A 111 -2.30 -71.80 -6.26
C ARG A 111 -1.08 -72.66 -6.62
N THR A 112 -0.19 -72.93 -5.66
CA THR A 112 0.73 -74.05 -5.77
C THR A 112 0.03 -75.33 -5.30
N ARG A 113 -0.20 -76.25 -6.24
CA ARG A 113 -0.70 -77.62 -5.98
C ARG A 113 0.24 -78.36 -5.03
N PRO A 114 -0.25 -79.23 -4.13
CA PRO A 114 0.61 -80.13 -3.37
C PRO A 114 1.09 -81.27 -4.26
N ARG A 115 2.38 -81.60 -4.24
CA ARG A 115 2.90 -82.91 -4.66
C ARG A 115 3.36 -83.68 -3.41
N PRO A 116 3.13 -85.01 -3.36
CA PRO A 116 3.37 -85.78 -2.16
C PRO A 116 4.84 -86.20 -2.00
N PHE A 117 5.28 -86.21 -0.75
CA PHE A 117 6.17 -87.18 -0.09
C PHE A 117 7.49 -87.59 -0.78
N GLU A 118 8.62 -87.31 -0.12
CA GLU A 118 9.60 -88.35 0.23
C GLU A 118 10.53 -87.90 1.38
N ARG A 119 10.88 -88.86 2.23
CA ARG A 119 11.46 -88.71 3.58
C ARG A 119 12.77 -89.49 3.63
N SER A 120 13.88 -88.85 3.99
CA SER A 120 15.12 -89.48 4.49
C SER A 120 16.09 -88.34 4.87
N GLY A 121 16.75 -88.22 6.02
CA GLY A 121 16.94 -89.06 7.19
C GLY A 121 18.35 -88.76 7.76
N LYS A 122 18.45 -88.49 9.09
CA LYS A 122 19.67 -88.43 9.96
C LYS A 122 20.58 -87.19 9.81
N ALA A 123 21.28 -86.67 10.82
CA ALA A 123 21.31 -86.79 12.30
C ALA A 123 22.31 -85.72 12.85
N ALA A 124 22.16 -85.34 14.14
CA ALA A 124 23.16 -84.78 15.09
C ALA A 124 23.93 -83.48 14.68
N GLY A 125 23.93 -82.36 15.41
CA GLY A 125 24.28 -82.11 16.82
C GLY A 125 25.10 -80.79 16.89
N PRO A 126 25.30 -80.14 18.05
CA PRO A 126 25.35 -78.67 18.15
C PRO A 126 26.67 -78.07 18.69
N HIS A 127 26.74 -76.73 18.65
CA HIS A 127 27.67 -75.81 19.33
C HIS A 127 29.12 -75.72 18.85
N LEU A 128 29.61 -74.48 18.68
CA LEU A 128 30.93 -74.01 19.14
C LEU A 128 30.99 -72.47 19.06
N ILE A 129 31.03 -71.84 20.22
CA ILE A 129 31.52 -70.47 20.47
C ILE A 129 33.05 -70.54 20.56
N PRO A 130 33.79 -69.52 20.13
CA PRO A 130 35.00 -69.13 20.85
C PRO A 130 34.96 -67.67 21.35
N PRO A 131 35.52 -67.38 22.54
CA PRO A 131 35.42 -66.08 23.21
C PRO A 131 36.64 -65.17 22.98
N ASP A 132 36.37 -63.87 23.16
CA ASP A 132 37.17 -62.79 23.73
C ASP A 132 38.65 -62.61 23.35
N ARG A 133 38.95 -61.40 22.86
CA ARG A 133 39.87 -60.50 23.58
C ARG A 133 39.59 -59.03 23.30
N ALA A 134 39.45 -58.33 24.42
CA ALA A 134 39.20 -56.91 24.56
C ALA A 134 40.37 -56.03 24.09
N ALA A 135 40.03 -54.88 23.50
CA ALA A 135 40.69 -53.60 23.78
C ALA A 135 39.89 -52.42 23.20
N GLN A 136 39.23 -51.69 24.10
CA GLN A 136 39.18 -50.22 24.20
C GLN A 136 38.64 -49.40 23.01
N GLY A 137 37.58 -48.62 23.28
CA GLY A 137 37.46 -47.27 22.71
C GLY A 137 36.06 -46.79 22.36
N SER A 138 35.42 -46.11 23.31
CA SER A 138 34.44 -45.03 23.12
C SER A 138 33.09 -45.35 22.47
N LEU A 139 32.07 -45.38 23.33
CA LEU A 139 30.65 -45.33 23.02
C LEU A 139 30.29 -44.11 22.15
N ALA A 140 29.73 -44.34 20.96
CA ALA A 140 28.90 -43.39 20.26
C ALA A 140 27.67 -44.14 19.70
N PRO A 141 26.43 -43.80 20.11
CA PRO A 141 25.25 -44.36 19.47
C PRO A 141 24.93 -43.58 18.20
N GLU A 142 25.19 -44.20 17.05
CA GLU A 142 24.56 -43.81 15.79
C GLU A 142 23.04 -44.07 15.84
N GLY A 143 22.26 -43.17 15.24
CA GLY A 143 21.04 -43.61 14.54
C GLY A 143 19.67 -43.13 15.02
N LYS A 144 19.51 -41.90 15.52
CA LYS A 144 18.20 -41.20 15.46
C LYS A 144 18.39 -39.71 15.21
N THR A 145 18.25 -39.27 13.95
CA THR A 145 17.49 -38.10 13.49
C THR A 145 17.97 -37.66 12.11
N ALA A 146 17.22 -38.02 11.07
CA ALA A 146 17.26 -37.32 9.79
C ALA A 146 15.85 -36.81 9.46
N ARG A 147 15.37 -35.84 10.25
CA ARG A 147 14.37 -34.89 9.72
C ARG A 147 15.16 -33.87 8.90
N GLN A 148 15.05 -34.02 7.59
CA GLN A 148 15.55 -33.04 6.63
C GLN A 148 14.86 -31.70 6.89
N ASP A 149 15.61 -30.71 7.36
CA ASP A 149 15.23 -29.29 7.28
C ASP A 149 15.58 -28.80 5.86
N PRO A 150 14.62 -28.40 5.02
CA PRO A 150 14.94 -27.86 3.71
C PRO A 150 14.74 -26.34 3.71
N ILE A 151 15.46 -25.60 4.56
CA ILE A 151 15.74 -24.17 4.30
C ILE A 151 17.16 -23.86 4.80
N ARG A 152 18.15 -24.12 3.95
CA ARG A 152 19.46 -23.47 4.06
C ARG A 152 19.21 -21.98 3.84
N ARG A 153 19.23 -21.19 4.92
CA ARG A 153 19.11 -19.72 4.87
C ARG A 153 20.33 -19.20 4.11
N ASP A 154 20.09 -18.68 2.92
CA ASP A 154 21.10 -17.95 2.16
C ASP A 154 21.30 -16.57 2.83
N PRO A 155 22.50 -16.23 3.33
CA PRO A 155 22.73 -14.96 4.04
C PRO A 155 22.54 -13.72 3.15
N GLY A 156 22.63 -13.88 1.83
CA GLY A 156 22.55 -12.78 0.86
C GLY A 156 21.17 -12.12 0.77
N ALA A 157 20.09 -12.92 0.79
CA ALA A 157 18.72 -12.39 0.68
C ALA A 157 18.25 -11.71 1.98
N ALA A 158 18.69 -12.22 3.14
CA ALA A 158 18.38 -11.65 4.45
C ALA A 158 19.14 -10.34 4.73
N GLY A 159 20.39 -10.23 4.26
CA GLY A 159 21.19 -9.01 4.40
C GLY A 159 20.67 -7.83 3.58
N GLN A 160 19.96 -8.08 2.47
CA GLN A 160 19.51 -7.03 1.55
C GLN A 160 18.10 -6.49 1.85
N ALA A 161 17.18 -7.34 2.34
CA ALA A 161 15.93 -6.86 2.96
C ALA A 161 16.22 -6.03 4.24
N ALA A 162 17.29 -6.37 4.95
CA ALA A 162 17.82 -5.58 6.07
C ALA A 162 18.60 -4.32 5.63
N ALA A 163 19.06 -4.21 4.38
CA ALA A 163 19.73 -3.01 3.86
C ALA A 163 18.74 -1.99 3.26
N ALA A 164 17.61 -2.45 2.71
CA ALA A 164 16.47 -1.60 2.34
C ALA A 164 15.71 -1.10 3.58
N ALA A 165 15.77 -1.86 4.67
CA ALA A 165 15.33 -1.47 5.99
C ALA A 165 16.52 -0.93 6.80
N ASP A 166 17.02 0.27 6.49
CA ASP A 166 17.51 1.10 7.61
C ASP A 166 16.37 1.08 8.64
N PRO A 167 16.56 0.57 9.87
CA PRO A 167 15.50 0.52 10.85
C PRO A 167 15.23 1.95 11.30
N GLY A 168 14.59 2.72 10.42
CA GLY A 168 13.94 3.97 10.72
C GLY A 168 13.14 3.72 11.97
N ARG A 169 13.44 4.52 13.01
CA ARG A 169 12.82 4.41 14.32
C ARG A 169 11.32 4.23 14.09
N PRO A 170 10.61 3.33 14.79
CA PRO A 170 9.19 3.02 14.52
C PRO A 170 8.24 4.24 14.43
N GLY A 171 8.68 5.43 14.84
CA GLY A 171 7.98 6.70 14.60
C GLY A 171 8.25 7.40 13.26
N GLU A 172 9.09 6.91 12.36
CA GLU A 172 9.38 7.59 11.08
C GLU A 172 8.20 7.54 10.11
N ALA A 173 7.54 6.39 9.98
CA ALA A 173 6.29 6.27 9.24
C ALA A 173 5.26 7.28 9.75
N LEU A 174 5.05 7.33 11.08
CA LEU A 174 4.15 8.29 11.71
C LEU A 174 4.55 9.75 11.45
N ARG A 175 5.85 10.06 11.46
CA ARG A 175 6.37 11.40 11.14
C ARG A 175 6.10 11.78 9.69
N LEU A 176 6.22 10.84 8.75
CA LEU A 176 5.94 11.09 7.33
C LEU A 176 4.45 11.33 7.10
N SER A 177 3.57 10.49 7.67
CA SER A 177 2.12 10.71 7.59
C SER A 177 1.70 12.01 8.29
N ALA A 178 2.30 12.34 9.43
CA ALA A 178 2.06 13.61 10.12
C ALA A 178 2.51 14.83 9.28
N ALA A 179 3.70 14.78 8.68
CA ALA A 179 4.18 15.83 7.80
C ALA A 179 3.30 16.01 6.56
N ALA A 180 2.77 14.90 6.03
CA ALA A 180 1.81 14.92 4.93
C ALA A 180 0.50 15.61 5.33
N VAL A 181 -0.06 15.24 6.48
CA VAL A 181 -1.26 15.89 7.04
C VAL A 181 -1.02 17.38 7.27
N LEU A 182 0.12 17.75 7.87
CA LEU A 182 0.48 19.16 8.12
C LEU A 182 0.61 19.96 6.81
N ALA A 183 1.17 19.38 5.75
CA ALA A 183 1.25 20.04 4.46
C ALA A 183 -0.15 20.30 3.87
N VAL A 184 -1.05 19.31 3.95
CA VAL A 184 -2.45 19.47 3.50
C VAL A 184 -3.19 20.51 4.35
N VAL A 185 -3.06 20.46 5.68
CA VAL A 185 -3.69 21.43 6.59
C VAL A 185 -3.17 22.85 6.33
N GLY A 186 -1.85 23.00 6.16
CA GLY A 186 -1.24 24.30 5.82
C GLY A 186 -1.76 24.86 4.50
N GLY A 187 -1.88 24.01 3.48
CA GLY A 187 -2.50 24.39 2.21
C GLY A 187 -3.98 24.78 2.39
N TRP A 188 -4.74 23.99 3.13
CA TRP A 188 -6.16 24.23 3.40
C TRP A 188 -6.40 25.57 4.10
N LEU A 189 -5.61 25.88 5.13
CA LEU A 189 -5.66 27.18 5.82
C LEU A 189 -5.27 28.33 4.88
N ALA A 190 -4.24 28.15 4.05
CA ALA A 190 -3.86 29.17 3.06
C ALA A 190 -4.98 29.43 2.05
N GLY A 191 -5.67 28.38 1.58
CA GLY A 191 -6.81 28.49 0.67
C GLY A 191 -8.00 29.17 1.31
N GLY A 192 -8.39 28.75 2.52
CA GLY A 192 -9.50 29.36 3.25
C GLY A 192 -9.22 30.82 3.62
N GLY A 193 -7.98 31.12 4.03
CA GLY A 193 -7.53 32.49 4.27
C GLY A 193 -7.57 33.35 3.00
N PHE A 194 -7.18 32.79 1.84
CA PHE A 194 -7.30 33.48 0.56
C PHE A 194 -8.75 33.75 0.16
N VAL A 195 -9.66 32.78 0.37
CA VAL A 195 -11.11 32.99 0.13
C VAL A 195 -11.66 34.08 1.02
N HIS A 196 -11.32 34.06 2.32
CA HIS A 196 -11.75 35.08 3.26
C HIS A 196 -11.21 36.48 2.88
N TRP A 197 -9.93 36.57 2.54
CA TRP A 197 -9.32 37.82 2.06
C TRP A 197 -9.97 38.32 0.77
N ALA A 198 -10.19 37.44 -0.22
CA ALA A 198 -10.84 37.78 -1.47
C ALA A 198 -12.31 38.20 -1.26
N GLY A 199 -13.03 37.56 -0.33
CA GLY A 199 -14.37 37.97 0.09
C GLY A 199 -14.38 39.35 0.74
N GLY A 200 -13.39 39.66 1.57
CA GLY A 200 -13.21 40.99 2.17
C GLY A 200 -12.97 42.12 1.15
N LEU A 201 -12.54 41.80 -0.09
CA LEU A 201 -12.49 42.76 -1.20
C LEU A 201 -13.88 43.15 -1.72
N VAL A 202 -14.89 42.28 -1.51
CA VAL A 202 -16.30 42.52 -1.84
C VAL A 202 -17.01 43.26 -0.72
N ASP A 203 -16.71 42.91 0.53
CA ASP A 203 -17.38 43.46 1.72
C ASP A 203 -16.89 44.88 2.11
N GLY A 204 -16.01 45.49 1.30
CA GLY A 204 -15.67 46.91 1.42
C GLY A 204 -14.65 47.28 2.49
N GLY A 205 -14.05 46.32 3.22
CA GLY A 205 -13.13 46.62 4.33
C GLY A 205 -11.85 47.39 3.94
N ALA A 206 -11.34 47.18 2.72
CA ALA A 206 -10.21 47.95 2.19
C ALA A 206 -10.63 49.23 1.44
N GLY A 207 -11.87 49.26 0.94
CA GLY A 207 -12.45 50.43 0.25
C GLY A 207 -12.88 51.52 1.23
N ALA A 208 -13.48 51.15 2.37
CA ALA A 208 -13.93 52.09 3.40
C ALA A 208 -12.78 52.90 4.01
N ALA A 209 -11.62 52.27 4.25
CA ALA A 209 -10.44 52.93 4.80
C ALA A 209 -9.77 53.93 3.83
N MET A 210 -9.92 53.74 2.51
CA MET A 210 -9.50 54.74 1.51
C MET A 210 -10.60 55.77 1.20
N ALA A 211 -11.87 55.40 1.33
CA ALA A 211 -13.03 56.25 1.06
C ALA A 211 -13.19 57.37 2.09
N GLU A 212 -12.85 57.12 3.35
CA GLU A 212 -12.86 58.15 4.40
C GLU A 212 -11.87 59.29 4.08
N GLY A 213 -10.79 58.99 3.35
CA GLY A 213 -9.81 59.98 2.89
C GLY A 213 -10.17 60.71 1.58
N THR A 214 -10.99 60.11 0.70
CA THR A 214 -11.33 60.68 -0.62
C THR A 214 -12.70 61.36 -0.67
N ALA A 215 -13.67 60.93 0.15
CA ALA A 215 -14.97 61.59 0.31
C ALA A 215 -14.84 63.03 0.86
N ALA A 216 -13.74 63.32 1.56
CA ALA A 216 -13.40 64.67 2.01
C ALA A 216 -13.01 65.64 0.87
N MET A 217 -12.79 65.17 -0.37
CA MET A 217 -12.16 65.94 -1.45
C MET A 217 -12.92 66.02 -2.79
N ALA A 218 -14.05 65.31 -3.00
CA ALA A 218 -14.71 65.30 -4.32
C ALA A 218 -16.24 65.37 -4.28
N GLY A 219 -16.82 66.22 -5.13
CA GLY A 219 -18.26 66.46 -5.26
C GLY A 219 -19.10 65.21 -5.50
N GLY A 220 -20.09 65.01 -4.62
CA GLY A 220 -20.76 63.73 -4.31
C GLY A 220 -21.67 63.07 -5.34
N LYS A 221 -21.58 63.36 -6.65
CA LYS A 221 -22.33 62.61 -7.69
C LYS A 221 -21.45 61.79 -8.62
N ALA A 222 -20.28 62.30 -9.02
CA ALA A 222 -19.32 61.52 -9.82
C ALA A 222 -18.56 60.49 -8.95
N ALA A 223 -18.32 60.82 -7.68
CA ALA A 223 -17.72 59.91 -6.70
C ALA A 223 -18.61 58.68 -6.44
N MET A 224 -19.91 58.89 -6.21
CA MET A 224 -20.92 57.82 -6.02
C MET A 224 -21.06 56.89 -7.24
N ALA A 225 -21.00 57.43 -8.46
CA ALA A 225 -21.04 56.63 -9.70
C ALA A 225 -19.74 55.81 -9.90
N GLY A 226 -18.59 56.38 -9.53
CA GLY A 226 -17.31 55.66 -9.53
C GLY A 226 -17.24 54.57 -8.43
N GLU A 227 -17.80 54.84 -7.25
CA GLU A 227 -17.86 53.92 -6.11
C GLU A 227 -18.74 52.71 -6.40
N THR A 228 -19.93 52.93 -6.97
CA THR A 228 -20.83 51.83 -7.36
C THR A 228 -20.23 50.97 -8.47
N ALA A 229 -19.50 51.56 -9.42
CA ALA A 229 -18.76 50.83 -10.44
C ALA A 229 -17.55 50.05 -9.87
N ALA A 230 -16.81 50.61 -8.92
CA ALA A 230 -15.68 49.96 -8.26
C ALA A 230 -16.12 48.82 -7.33
N MET A 231 -17.23 48.99 -6.58
CA MET A 231 -17.83 47.92 -5.78
C MET A 231 -18.41 46.81 -6.68
N ALA A 232 -19.05 47.15 -7.80
CA ALA A 232 -19.51 46.15 -8.77
C ALA A 232 -18.35 45.40 -9.44
N ALA A 233 -17.24 46.09 -9.76
CA ALA A 233 -16.03 45.48 -10.30
C ALA A 233 -15.31 44.59 -9.26
N GLY A 234 -15.24 45.01 -8.00
CA GLY A 234 -14.68 44.23 -6.88
C GLY A 234 -15.51 42.98 -6.55
N ALA A 235 -16.84 43.11 -6.56
CA ALA A 235 -17.79 42.01 -6.40
C ALA A 235 -17.70 40.98 -7.54
N ALA A 236 -17.42 41.44 -8.78
CA ALA A 236 -17.20 40.56 -9.92
C ALA A 236 -15.80 39.93 -9.95
N ALA A 237 -14.77 40.60 -9.44
CA ALA A 237 -13.38 40.17 -9.50
C ALA A 237 -13.02 39.10 -8.44
N SER A 238 -13.60 39.14 -7.24
CA SER A 238 -13.23 38.20 -6.18
C SER A 238 -13.58 36.72 -6.47
N PRO A 239 -14.75 36.37 -7.06
CA PRO A 239 -15.03 34.98 -7.39
C PRO A 239 -14.15 34.49 -8.55
N GLN A 240 -13.79 35.40 -9.47
CA GLN A 240 -12.88 35.12 -10.58
C GLN A 240 -11.44 34.88 -10.08
N LEU A 241 -10.99 35.63 -9.07
CA LEU A 241 -9.70 35.44 -8.42
C LEU A 241 -9.61 34.08 -7.71
N VAL A 242 -10.64 33.72 -6.91
CA VAL A 242 -10.72 32.41 -6.24
C VAL A 242 -10.76 31.27 -7.27
N ALA A 243 -11.56 31.42 -8.33
CA ALA A 243 -11.61 30.43 -9.40
C ALA A 243 -10.26 30.29 -10.13
N THR A 244 -9.54 31.39 -10.35
CA THR A 244 -8.21 31.38 -10.98
C THR A 244 -7.18 30.71 -10.09
N ALA A 245 -7.16 31.03 -8.79
CA ALA A 245 -6.33 30.35 -7.80
C ALA A 245 -6.63 28.84 -7.76
N GLY A 246 -7.91 28.45 -7.84
CA GLY A 246 -8.34 27.06 -7.90
C GLY A 246 -7.83 26.32 -9.14
N ARG A 247 -7.86 26.97 -10.32
CA ARG A 247 -7.29 26.41 -11.56
C ARG A 247 -5.77 26.25 -11.47
N LEU A 248 -5.07 27.25 -10.93
CA LEU A 248 -3.62 27.20 -10.74
C LEU A 248 -3.22 26.09 -9.76
N ALA A 249 -3.91 25.96 -8.64
CA ALA A 249 -3.66 24.90 -7.67
C ALA A 249 -3.96 23.51 -8.26
N THR A 250 -5.01 23.40 -9.07
CA THR A 250 -5.35 22.17 -9.81
C THR A 250 -4.26 21.79 -10.80
N ALA A 251 -3.80 22.73 -11.64
CA ALA A 251 -2.72 22.50 -12.58
C ALA A 251 -1.41 22.15 -11.85
N GLY A 252 -1.04 22.94 -10.83
CA GLY A 252 0.16 22.74 -10.03
C GLY A 252 0.21 21.38 -9.34
N SER A 253 -0.89 20.95 -8.71
CA SER A 253 -0.99 19.60 -8.13
C SER A 253 -0.90 18.50 -9.19
N GLY A 254 -1.47 18.71 -10.38
CA GLY A 254 -1.34 17.79 -11.51
C GLY A 254 0.10 17.64 -12.00
N TYR A 255 0.82 18.75 -12.19
CA TYR A 255 2.24 18.73 -12.57
C TYR A 255 3.14 18.14 -11.48
N ALA A 256 2.88 18.49 -10.21
CA ALA A 256 3.59 17.90 -9.08
C ALA A 256 3.38 16.38 -9.01
N LEU A 257 2.17 15.89 -9.32
CA LEU A 257 1.89 14.45 -9.38
C LEU A 257 2.66 13.79 -10.52
N ILE A 258 2.66 14.39 -11.72
CA ILE A 258 3.43 13.89 -12.87
C ILE A 258 4.92 13.81 -12.53
N LEU A 259 5.48 14.87 -11.94
CA LEU A 259 6.87 14.87 -11.49
C LEU A 259 7.12 13.77 -10.46
N LEU A 260 6.23 13.62 -9.47
CA LEU A 260 6.32 12.55 -8.46
C LEU A 260 6.34 11.17 -9.12
N MET A 261 5.50 10.93 -10.14
CA MET A 261 5.48 9.65 -10.88
C MET A 261 6.78 9.38 -11.63
N VAL A 262 7.39 10.41 -12.24
CA VAL A 262 8.71 10.27 -12.88
C VAL A 262 9.75 9.90 -11.83
N LEU A 263 9.80 10.61 -10.69
CA LEU A 263 10.77 10.37 -9.63
C LEU A 263 10.63 8.95 -9.05
N TYR A 264 9.40 8.52 -8.73
CA TYR A 264 9.11 7.17 -8.22
C TYR A 264 9.42 6.10 -9.28
N GLY A 265 9.10 6.35 -10.55
CA GLY A 265 9.46 5.47 -11.65
C GLY A 265 10.97 5.29 -11.74
N CYS A 266 11.74 6.39 -11.71
CA CYS A 266 13.21 6.35 -11.72
C CYS A 266 13.77 5.54 -10.54
N GLU A 267 13.25 5.78 -9.33
CA GLU A 267 13.68 5.05 -8.14
C GLU A 267 13.40 3.56 -8.28
N PHE A 268 12.21 3.20 -8.78
CA PHE A 268 11.86 1.82 -9.05
C PHE A 268 12.77 1.16 -10.10
N GLY A 269 13.02 1.85 -11.22
CA GLY A 269 13.92 1.37 -12.27
C GLY A 269 15.35 1.14 -11.77
N ARG A 270 15.85 2.02 -10.90
CA ARG A 270 17.17 1.87 -10.25
C ARG A 270 17.22 0.64 -9.33
N GLN A 271 16.15 0.39 -8.58
CA GLN A 271 16.04 -0.73 -7.65
C GLN A 271 15.68 -2.06 -8.33
N TRP A 272 15.42 -2.06 -9.65
CA TRP A 272 14.95 -3.25 -10.38
C TRP A 272 15.85 -4.49 -10.24
N PRO A 273 17.19 -4.40 -10.31
CA PRO A 273 18.05 -5.57 -10.14
C PRO A 273 17.84 -6.27 -8.77
N ALA A 274 17.78 -5.50 -7.70
CA ALA A 274 17.53 -5.99 -6.33
C ALA A 274 16.10 -6.52 -6.17
N THR A 275 15.12 -5.79 -6.74
CA THR A 275 13.71 -6.22 -6.78
C THR A 275 13.56 -7.58 -7.46
N ARG A 276 14.25 -7.81 -8.58
CA ARG A 276 14.19 -9.06 -9.34
C ARG A 276 14.70 -10.25 -8.54
N GLU A 277 15.72 -10.05 -7.70
CA GLU A 277 16.23 -11.09 -6.80
C GLU A 277 15.21 -11.46 -5.73
N SER A 278 14.62 -10.44 -5.07
CA SER A 278 13.53 -10.63 -4.10
C SER A 278 12.33 -11.36 -4.71
N LEU A 279 11.97 -11.04 -5.96
CA LEU A 279 10.86 -11.69 -6.68
C LEU A 279 11.14 -13.18 -6.94
N ARG A 280 12.39 -13.55 -7.25
CA ARG A 280 12.79 -14.95 -7.44
C ARG A 280 12.77 -15.73 -6.13
N ALA A 281 13.12 -15.09 -5.01
CA ALA A 281 13.16 -15.71 -3.69
C ALA A 281 11.76 -16.14 -3.20
N VAL A 282 10.69 -15.44 -3.58
CA VAL A 282 9.30 -15.70 -3.11
C VAL A 282 8.48 -16.58 -4.09
N ARG A 283 9.17 -17.31 -4.99
CA ARG A 283 8.61 -18.08 -6.13
C ARG A 283 7.23 -18.75 -5.89
N GLY A 284 6.30 -18.53 -6.83
CA GLY A 284 5.06 -19.30 -7.04
C GLY A 284 3.83 -18.88 -6.22
N LYS A 285 3.99 -18.27 -5.05
CA LYS A 285 2.88 -17.80 -4.18
C LYS A 285 2.88 -16.29 -3.90
N ALA A 286 3.91 -15.57 -4.36
CA ALA A 286 4.07 -14.12 -4.15
C ALA A 286 2.94 -13.27 -4.74
N LEU A 287 2.39 -13.67 -5.89
CA LEU A 287 1.30 -12.95 -6.58
C LEU A 287 -0.05 -13.10 -5.89
N LEU A 288 -0.26 -14.19 -5.13
CA LEU A 288 -1.56 -14.45 -4.52
C LEU A 288 -1.89 -13.42 -3.44
N LEU A 289 -0.88 -12.98 -2.68
CA LEU A 289 -1.09 -12.05 -1.57
C LEU A 289 -1.60 -10.67 -2.03
N PRO A 290 -0.94 -9.95 -2.97
CA PRO A 290 -1.44 -8.67 -3.46
C PRO A 290 -2.77 -8.81 -4.21
N LEU A 291 -3.03 -9.94 -4.88
CA LEU A 291 -4.34 -10.18 -5.49
C LEU A 291 -5.43 -10.32 -4.44
N LEU A 292 -5.23 -11.15 -3.41
CA LEU A 292 -6.21 -11.32 -2.32
C LEU A 292 -6.40 -10.01 -1.54
N GLY A 293 -5.31 -9.36 -1.13
CA GLY A 293 -5.35 -8.10 -0.40
C GLY A 293 -5.98 -6.96 -1.21
N GLY A 294 -5.66 -6.88 -2.50
CA GLY A 294 -6.23 -5.93 -3.45
C GLY A 294 -7.72 -6.15 -3.66
N MET A 295 -8.15 -7.37 -4.00
CA MET A 295 -9.57 -7.70 -4.16
C MET A 295 -10.36 -7.49 -2.86
N GLY A 296 -9.80 -7.89 -1.72
CA GLY A 296 -10.40 -7.65 -0.41
C GLY A 296 -10.54 -6.15 -0.10
N SER A 297 -9.53 -5.36 -0.44
CA SER A 297 -9.58 -3.90 -0.30
C SER A 297 -10.68 -3.30 -1.18
N LEU A 298 -10.80 -3.72 -2.44
CA LEU A 298 -11.83 -3.24 -3.36
C LEU A 298 -13.25 -3.63 -2.89
N ALA A 299 -13.44 -4.86 -2.43
CA ALA A 299 -14.71 -5.30 -1.85
C ALA A 299 -15.07 -4.50 -0.59
N GLY A 300 -14.09 -4.25 0.28
CA GLY A 300 -14.25 -3.38 1.45
C GLY A 300 -14.59 -1.94 1.07
N GLY A 301 -13.94 -1.40 0.04
CA GLY A 301 -14.23 -0.07 -0.51
C GLY A 301 -15.63 0.05 -1.07
N TRP A 302 -16.06 -0.95 -1.86
CA TRP A 302 -17.43 -1.03 -2.38
C TRP A 302 -18.46 -1.05 -1.25
N LEU A 303 -18.22 -1.85 -0.20
CA LEU A 303 -19.09 -1.89 0.98
C LEU A 303 -19.11 -0.54 1.70
N ALA A 304 -17.95 0.09 1.89
CA ALA A 304 -17.87 1.43 2.47
C ALA A 304 -18.70 2.44 1.66
N GLY A 305 -18.59 2.42 0.32
CA GLY A 305 -19.40 3.24 -0.57
C GLY A 305 -20.90 3.05 -0.35
N ARG A 306 -21.36 1.80 -0.20
CA ARG A 306 -22.76 1.50 0.14
C ARG A 306 -23.18 2.06 1.50
N LEU A 307 -22.31 2.00 2.50
CA LEU A 307 -22.58 2.50 3.85
C LEU A 307 -22.57 4.03 3.92
N THR A 308 -21.74 4.69 3.10
CA THR A 308 -21.59 6.15 3.09
C THR A 308 -22.44 6.85 2.04
N GLY A 309 -23.09 6.10 1.14
CA GLY A 309 -23.87 6.62 0.02
C GLY A 309 -23.03 7.17 -1.13
N GLU A 310 -21.76 6.76 -1.25
CA GLU A 310 -20.89 7.20 -2.35
C GLU A 310 -21.10 6.34 -3.60
N PRO A 311 -20.99 6.91 -4.81
CA PRO A 311 -21.07 6.15 -6.05
C PRO A 311 -20.08 4.99 -6.08
N PRO A 312 -20.45 3.80 -6.61
CA PRO A 312 -19.57 2.63 -6.64
C PRO A 312 -18.21 2.90 -7.30
N ALA A 313 -18.19 3.68 -8.38
CA ALA A 313 -16.98 4.06 -9.09
C ALA A 313 -16.01 4.88 -8.24
N LEU A 314 -16.52 5.91 -7.55
CA LEU A 314 -15.75 6.69 -6.59
C LEU A 314 -15.25 5.81 -5.44
N ALA A 315 -16.12 4.97 -4.88
CA ALA A 315 -15.77 4.09 -3.76
C ALA A 315 -14.64 3.10 -4.12
N LEU A 316 -14.70 2.52 -5.32
CA LEU A 316 -13.67 1.63 -5.84
C LEU A 316 -12.38 2.39 -6.17
N ALA A 317 -12.47 3.61 -6.71
CA ALA A 317 -11.31 4.48 -6.95
C ALA A 317 -10.58 4.86 -5.65
N VAL A 318 -11.32 5.22 -4.58
CA VAL A 318 -10.76 5.50 -3.25
C VAL A 318 -10.01 4.28 -2.70
N ALA A 319 -10.58 3.08 -2.86
CA ALA A 319 -10.00 1.84 -2.36
C ALA A 319 -8.81 1.32 -3.19
N ALA A 320 -8.80 1.57 -4.50
CA ALA A 320 -7.76 1.17 -5.44
C ALA A 320 -6.41 1.87 -5.22
N ALA A 321 -6.38 2.90 -4.37
CA ALA A 321 -5.14 3.51 -3.92
C ALA A 321 -4.33 2.62 -2.96
N PHE A 322 -4.97 1.64 -2.32
CA PHE A 322 -4.34 0.69 -1.40
C PHE A 322 -3.45 1.34 -0.32
N GLY A 323 -3.82 2.52 0.20
CA GLY A 323 -3.05 3.27 1.19
C GLY A 323 -2.13 4.35 0.63
N TRP A 324 -1.93 4.43 -0.69
CA TRP A 324 -1.08 5.48 -1.30
C TRP A 324 -1.79 6.83 -1.37
N TYR A 325 -1.82 7.54 -0.23
CA TYR A 325 -2.62 8.74 -0.04
C TYR A 325 -2.21 9.93 -0.92
N SER A 326 -0.91 10.11 -1.19
CA SER A 326 -0.41 11.30 -1.89
C SER A 326 -0.81 11.34 -3.35
N MET A 327 -0.82 10.18 -4.00
CA MET A 327 -1.36 10.02 -5.35
C MET A 327 -2.89 10.00 -5.33
N ALA A 328 -3.50 9.25 -4.40
CA ALA A 328 -4.95 9.04 -4.36
C ALA A 328 -5.73 10.35 -4.34
N GLY A 329 -5.36 11.27 -3.43
CA GLY A 329 -6.10 12.51 -3.26
C GLY A 329 -6.09 13.39 -4.51
N VAL A 330 -4.92 13.54 -5.15
CA VAL A 330 -4.80 14.38 -6.35
C VAL A 330 -5.43 13.70 -7.56
N LEU A 331 -5.19 12.40 -7.78
CA LEU A 331 -5.72 11.70 -8.95
C LEU A 331 -7.25 11.61 -8.90
N VAL A 332 -7.83 11.28 -7.73
CA VAL A 332 -9.29 11.28 -7.56
C VAL A 332 -9.85 12.70 -7.63
N ALA A 333 -9.16 13.72 -7.10
CA ALA A 333 -9.60 15.12 -7.25
C ALA A 333 -9.68 15.60 -8.70
N GLN A 334 -8.83 15.09 -9.59
CA GLN A 334 -8.86 15.42 -11.02
C GLN A 334 -10.03 14.74 -11.74
N LEU A 335 -10.52 13.61 -11.23
CA LEU A 335 -11.57 12.80 -11.86
C LEU A 335 -12.98 13.11 -11.30
N TRP A 336 -13.07 13.35 -9.98
CA TRP A 336 -14.33 13.47 -9.24
C TRP A 336 -14.44 14.76 -8.42
N GLY A 337 -13.49 15.67 -8.56
CA GLY A 337 -13.49 16.97 -7.88
C GLY A 337 -12.89 16.97 -6.46
N PRO A 338 -12.70 18.16 -5.86
CA PRO A 338 -11.90 18.33 -4.63
C PRO A 338 -12.40 17.52 -3.43
N ALA A 339 -13.71 17.45 -3.20
CA ALA A 339 -14.29 16.70 -2.09
C ALA A 339 -14.01 15.19 -2.17
N ALA A 340 -14.12 14.60 -3.37
CA ALA A 340 -13.78 13.21 -3.62
C ALA A 340 -12.27 12.94 -3.41
N GLY A 341 -11.42 13.89 -3.82
CA GLY A 341 -9.99 13.86 -3.54
C GLY A 341 -9.66 13.92 -2.05
N ALA A 342 -10.34 14.76 -1.28
CA ALA A 342 -10.18 14.83 0.17
C ALA A 342 -10.58 13.50 0.84
N LEU A 343 -11.70 12.91 0.42
CA LEU A 343 -12.12 11.58 0.88
C LEU A 343 -11.05 10.53 0.57
N ALA A 344 -10.53 10.50 -0.66
CA ALA A 344 -9.51 9.56 -1.08
C ALA A 344 -8.21 9.73 -0.28
N PHE A 345 -7.73 10.95 -0.09
CA PHE A 345 -6.55 11.25 0.72
C PHE A 345 -6.76 10.77 2.17
N LEU A 346 -7.83 11.23 2.82
CA LEU A 346 -8.05 10.97 4.23
C LEU A 346 -8.30 9.48 4.51
N ALA A 347 -9.07 8.80 3.65
CA ALA A 347 -9.32 7.37 3.79
C ALA A 347 -8.01 6.56 3.73
N ASN A 348 -7.10 6.93 2.84
CA ASN A 348 -5.84 6.22 2.66
C ASN A 348 -4.80 6.59 3.75
N VAL A 349 -4.77 7.83 4.23
CA VAL A 349 -3.98 8.19 5.42
C VAL A 349 -4.47 7.42 6.65
N LEU A 350 -5.79 7.41 6.90
CA LEU A 350 -6.35 6.70 8.05
C LEU A 350 -6.12 5.19 7.95
N ARG A 351 -6.18 4.62 6.75
CA ARG A 351 -5.84 3.21 6.51
C ARG A 351 -4.37 2.92 6.84
N GLU A 352 -3.45 3.79 6.43
CA GLU A 352 -2.03 3.65 6.74
C GLU A 352 -1.80 3.71 8.26
N LEU A 353 -2.36 4.71 8.94
CA LEU A 353 -2.27 4.86 10.39
C LEU A 353 -2.86 3.64 11.13
N LEU A 354 -4.03 3.17 10.70
CA LEU A 354 -4.65 1.96 11.23
C LEU A 354 -3.73 0.75 11.05
N THR A 355 -3.07 0.63 9.90
CA THR A 355 -2.12 -0.45 9.62
C THR A 355 -0.90 -0.37 10.53
N VAL A 356 -0.27 0.81 10.65
CA VAL A 356 0.89 1.05 11.53
C VAL A 356 0.59 0.57 12.95
N VAL A 357 -0.60 0.89 13.46
CA VAL A 357 -1.06 0.45 14.78
C VAL A 357 -1.36 -1.05 14.79
N ALA A 358 -2.03 -1.59 13.78
CA ALA A 358 -2.49 -2.98 13.76
C ALA A 358 -1.37 -4.01 13.56
N VAL A 359 -0.33 -3.71 12.77
CA VAL A 359 0.73 -4.65 12.38
C VAL A 359 1.40 -5.33 13.58
N PRO A 360 1.87 -4.61 14.63
CA PRO A 360 2.46 -5.24 15.80
C PRO A 360 1.55 -6.24 16.51
N PHE A 361 0.24 -5.97 16.57
CA PHE A 361 -0.73 -6.87 17.20
C PHE A 361 -1.04 -8.07 16.30
N LEU A 362 -1.26 -7.84 15.01
CA LEU A 362 -1.54 -8.88 14.02
C LEU A 362 -0.38 -9.88 13.91
N ALA A 363 0.86 -9.40 13.89
CA ALA A 363 2.04 -10.26 13.84
C ALA A 363 2.15 -11.18 15.07
N ARG A 364 1.85 -10.66 16.27
CA ARG A 364 1.83 -11.44 17.51
C ARG A 364 0.70 -12.47 17.54
N LEU A 365 -0.51 -12.05 17.19
CA LEU A 365 -1.70 -12.91 17.19
C LEU A 365 -1.62 -14.02 16.14
N ALA A 366 -1.06 -13.72 14.97
CA ALA A 366 -0.99 -14.64 13.86
C ALA A 366 0.09 -15.73 14.03
N GLY A 367 1.06 -15.55 14.94
CA GLY A 367 2.14 -16.51 15.20
C GLY A 367 2.86 -16.92 13.91
N ARG A 368 2.75 -18.20 13.53
CA ARG A 368 3.31 -18.73 12.26
C ARG A 368 2.69 -18.14 10.97
N ARG A 369 1.67 -17.27 11.09
CA ARG A 369 0.95 -16.64 9.97
C ARG A 369 1.24 -15.13 9.90
N SER A 370 2.44 -14.70 10.28
CA SER A 370 2.93 -13.32 10.24
C SER A 370 2.62 -12.59 8.92
N TRP A 371 2.55 -13.31 7.79
CA TRP A 371 2.14 -12.78 6.49
C TRP A 371 0.74 -12.11 6.48
N LEU A 372 -0.15 -12.44 7.42
CA LEU A 372 -1.45 -11.77 7.56
C LEU A 372 -1.31 -10.28 7.93
N ALA A 373 -0.24 -9.91 8.65
CA ALA A 373 0.02 -8.52 9.02
C ALA A 373 0.37 -7.64 7.81
N VAL A 374 0.71 -8.24 6.66
CA VAL A 374 1.03 -7.50 5.42
C VAL A 374 -0.21 -6.95 4.75
N LEU A 375 -1.29 -7.74 4.68
CA LEU A 375 -2.50 -7.41 3.91
C LEU A 375 -3.12 -6.02 4.15
N PRO A 376 -3.31 -5.54 5.39
CA PRO A 376 -3.98 -4.26 5.62
C PRO A 376 -3.19 -3.08 5.03
N GLY A 377 -1.86 -3.18 4.96
CA GLY A 377 -0.99 -2.10 4.47
C GLY A 377 -1.08 -1.79 2.99
N GLY A 378 -1.56 -2.72 2.16
CA GLY A 378 -1.71 -2.45 0.72
C GLY A 378 -0.37 -2.07 0.07
N ALA A 379 -0.36 -0.95 -0.67
CA ALA A 379 0.82 -0.40 -1.34
C ALA A 379 1.94 -0.02 -0.36
N THR A 380 1.57 0.43 0.85
CA THR A 380 2.51 0.95 1.86
C THR A 380 3.45 -0.10 2.44
N THR A 381 3.22 -1.39 2.15
CA THR A 381 4.03 -2.49 2.67
C THR A 381 5.40 -2.60 2.01
N MET A 382 5.65 -1.81 0.96
CA MET A 382 6.96 -1.70 0.31
C MET A 382 7.85 -0.62 0.95
N ASP A 383 7.26 0.38 1.58
CA ASP A 383 7.97 1.57 2.07
C ASP A 383 7.59 1.91 3.52
N THR A 384 6.47 2.61 3.76
CA THR A 384 6.18 3.24 5.06
C THR A 384 5.86 2.21 6.14
N THR A 385 5.19 1.10 5.81
CA THR A 385 4.88 0.04 6.77
C THR A 385 5.89 -1.11 6.74
N LEU A 386 6.84 -1.13 5.80
CA LEU A 386 7.84 -2.19 5.68
C LEU A 386 8.72 -2.34 6.95
N PRO A 387 9.30 -1.26 7.54
CA PRO A 387 10.12 -1.38 8.75
C PRO A 387 9.34 -1.96 9.94
N ILE A 388 8.06 -1.59 10.05
CA ILE A 388 7.17 -2.05 11.14
C ILE A 388 6.86 -3.53 10.95
N ILE A 389 6.55 -3.96 9.72
CA ILE A 389 6.33 -5.37 9.38
C ILE A 389 7.59 -6.19 9.64
N ALA A 390 8.76 -5.72 9.21
CA ALA A 390 10.03 -6.39 9.43
C ALA A 390 10.32 -6.58 10.93
N ALA A 391 10.15 -5.51 11.72
CA ALA A 391 10.35 -5.54 13.17
C ALA A 391 9.35 -6.45 13.91
N ALA A 392 8.09 -6.48 13.46
CA ALA A 392 7.03 -7.25 14.08
C ALA A 392 7.06 -8.73 13.69
N ALA A 393 7.28 -9.05 12.41
CA ALA A 393 7.30 -10.42 11.90
C ALA A 393 8.59 -11.16 12.23
N ARG A 394 9.73 -10.44 12.32
CA ARG A 394 11.07 -11.01 12.57
C ARG A 394 11.43 -12.17 11.61
N ASP A 395 10.90 -12.10 10.40
CA ASP A 395 11.05 -13.11 9.36
C ASP A 395 11.39 -12.45 8.03
N ALA A 396 12.55 -12.82 7.47
CA ALA A 396 13.03 -12.28 6.20
C ALA A 396 12.11 -12.64 5.03
N GLY A 397 11.48 -13.83 5.06
CA GLY A 397 10.52 -14.25 4.05
C GLY A 397 9.27 -13.37 4.02
N THR A 398 8.71 -13.06 5.20
CA THR A 398 7.57 -12.15 5.37
C THR A 398 7.93 -10.72 4.94
N THR A 399 9.15 -10.27 5.24
CA THR A 399 9.64 -8.94 4.84
C THR A 399 9.75 -8.82 3.32
N ALA A 400 10.36 -9.82 2.65
CA ALA A 400 10.43 -9.85 1.19
C ALA A 400 9.03 -9.94 0.55
N LEU A 401 8.12 -10.72 1.15
CA LEU A 401 6.73 -10.81 0.71
C LEU A 401 5.98 -9.48 0.85
N ALA A 402 6.22 -8.73 1.93
CA ALA A 402 5.64 -7.40 2.14
C ALA A 402 6.10 -6.39 1.10
N PHE A 403 7.40 -6.40 0.79
CA PHE A 403 7.96 -5.58 -0.28
C PHE A 403 7.29 -5.88 -1.63
N VAL A 404 7.22 -7.17 -2.02
CA VAL A 404 6.60 -7.58 -3.29
C VAL A 404 5.11 -7.27 -3.35
N HIS A 405 4.39 -7.47 -2.23
CA HIS A 405 2.98 -7.12 -2.11
C HIS A 405 2.73 -5.63 -2.38
N GLY A 406 3.47 -4.77 -1.67
CA GLY A 406 3.32 -3.32 -1.79
C GLY A 406 3.75 -2.83 -3.16
N LEU A 407 4.80 -3.41 -3.72
CA LEU A 407 5.27 -3.10 -5.06
C LEU A 407 4.20 -3.34 -6.13
N ILE A 408 3.61 -4.54 -6.13
CA ILE A 408 2.60 -4.90 -7.13
C ILE A 408 1.40 -3.96 -7.01
N LEU A 409 0.92 -3.69 -5.79
CA LEU A 409 -0.20 -2.78 -5.59
C LEU A 409 0.14 -1.33 -5.97
N THR A 410 1.36 -0.86 -5.72
CA THR A 410 1.84 0.47 -6.11
C THR A 410 1.83 0.64 -7.63
N LEU A 411 2.31 -0.36 -8.38
CA LEU A 411 2.31 -0.31 -9.85
C LEU A 411 0.89 -0.38 -10.45
N LEU A 412 -0.02 -1.11 -9.79
CA LEU A 412 -1.40 -1.26 -10.25
C LEU A 412 -2.29 -0.05 -9.90
N ALA A 413 -2.04 0.62 -8.77
CA ALA A 413 -2.94 1.63 -8.22
C ALA A 413 -3.29 2.77 -9.20
N PRO A 414 -2.35 3.43 -9.90
CA PRO A 414 -2.71 4.52 -10.81
C PRO A 414 -3.63 4.07 -11.96
N ALA A 415 -3.40 2.86 -12.49
CA ALA A 415 -4.21 2.28 -13.56
C ALA A 415 -5.59 1.87 -13.05
N LEU A 416 -5.66 1.21 -11.88
CA LEU A 416 -6.91 0.79 -11.28
C LEU A 416 -7.79 1.96 -10.86
N ILE A 417 -7.22 3.00 -10.23
CA ILE A 417 -7.97 4.23 -9.90
C ILE A 417 -8.60 4.81 -11.16
N SER A 418 -7.80 4.96 -12.23
CA SER A 418 -8.27 5.56 -13.49
C SER A 418 -9.36 4.72 -14.16
N TRP A 419 -9.21 3.40 -14.16
CA TRP A 419 -10.18 2.49 -14.77
C TRP A 419 -11.48 2.43 -13.96
N LEU A 420 -11.39 2.26 -12.63
CA LEU A 420 -12.55 2.13 -11.74
C LEU A 420 -13.33 3.43 -11.57
N ALA A 421 -12.66 4.57 -11.64
CA ALA A 421 -13.30 5.88 -11.57
C ALA A 421 -14.13 6.23 -12.81
N GLY A 422 -14.01 5.46 -13.90
CA GLY A 422 -14.74 5.68 -15.15
C GLY A 422 -15.93 4.72 -15.39
N PHE A 423 -16.17 3.78 -14.48
CA PHE A 423 -17.44 3.03 -14.40
C PHE A 423 -18.52 3.90 -13.76
#